data_AF-A0A2M6P1P0-F1
#
_entry.id   AF-A0A2M6P1P0-F1
#
_cell.length_a   1.000
_cell.length_b   1.000
_cell.length_c   1.000
_cell.angle_alpha   90.00
_cell.angle_beta   90.00
_cell.angle_gamma   90.00
#
_symmetry.space_group_name_H-M   'P 1'
#
loop_
_entity.id
_entity.type
_entity.pdbx_description
1 polymer ?
#
loop_
_entity_poly.entity_id
_entity_poly.type
_entity_poly.pdbx_seq_one_letter_code
_entity_poly.pdbx_strand_id
1 'polypeptide(L)'
;MNTHKKYNKLYTFVGVVSALVVFGAGIFVGTIIEVRKSVLDGDGEVQISKVLDLYSKTRSDEVSFNQFWNIWDKIKTKHVSNKEISDVDLFYGAMEGLVKGLDDPYSVYFPPKEAQEFAKDLAGEFEGIGAEIGIRDERLTVIAPLPESPAEKSGLKTGDKILAIDGEDTFGITVESAVQKIRGKRGTTVTLTMSSNGLNTARDVDITRDTINVPTVRLETVGDNIAHLRVSYFNGETGKEFDKAVKEIIKQNPKGIILDMRSNPGGFLDTSIDVASEWIKEGVIVSEKFTNGKVQHHDTTGLHRLAGYKTIVLVDGGTASGSEIVAGALQDYEQATLVGQKTYGKGSVQDFEPFSDGSALKLTIAKWFTPKDRGIDGEGIAPDIELEEQFSVNEDLPEGDENRITDLGLEKALELLNTK
;
A
#
# COMPACT_ATOMS: atom_id res chain seq x y z
N MET A 1 41.88 74.00 51.60
CA MET A 1 40.41 73.96 51.44
C MET A 1 40.03 73.21 50.16
N ASN A 2 40.27 71.90 50.06
CA ASN A 2 39.84 71.11 48.88
C ASN A 2 39.76 69.58 49.07
N THR A 3 40.07 69.06 50.26
CA THR A 3 39.98 67.63 50.57
C THR A 3 38.56 67.20 50.94
N HIS A 4 37.78 68.02 51.66
CA HIS A 4 36.41 67.68 52.06
C HIS A 4 35.42 67.48 50.90
N LYS A 5 35.55 68.24 49.79
CA LYS A 5 34.66 68.07 48.61
C LYS A 5 34.94 66.77 47.84
N LYS A 6 36.18 66.26 47.87
CA LYS A 6 36.57 65.01 47.19
C LYS A 6 36.00 63.78 47.91
N TYR A 7 36.07 63.77 49.24
CA TYR A 7 35.50 62.68 50.04
C TYR A 7 33.97 62.61 49.93
N ASN A 8 33.26 63.75 49.95
CA ASN A 8 31.81 63.73 49.77
C ASN A 8 31.37 63.17 48.41
N LYS A 9 32.05 63.52 47.31
CA LYS A 9 31.77 62.93 45.99
C LYS A 9 32.06 61.43 45.92
N LEU A 10 33.11 60.97 46.61
CA LEU A 10 33.44 59.55 46.70
C LEU A 10 32.38 58.77 47.48
N TYR A 11 31.91 59.30 48.62
CA TYR A 11 30.85 58.68 49.41
C TYR A 11 29.49 58.68 48.68
N THR A 12 29.16 59.74 47.93
CA THR A 12 27.96 59.73 47.09
C THR A 12 28.07 58.73 45.94
N PHE A 13 29.23 58.65 45.29
CA PHE A 13 29.46 57.68 44.21
C PHE A 13 29.38 56.24 44.72
N VAL A 14 30.04 55.92 45.84
CA VAL A 14 29.95 54.60 46.47
C VAL A 14 28.52 54.30 46.91
N GLY A 15 27.81 55.27 47.49
CA GLY A 15 26.40 55.10 47.87
C GLY A 15 25.49 54.80 46.68
N VAL A 16 25.67 55.48 45.55
CA VAL A 16 24.89 55.25 44.32
C VAL A 16 25.22 53.89 43.70
N VAL A 17 26.50 53.50 43.65
CA VAL A 17 26.91 52.19 43.14
C VAL A 17 26.37 51.07 44.03
N SER A 18 26.45 51.21 45.36
CA SER A 18 25.85 50.25 46.30
C SER A 18 24.33 50.16 46.12
N ALA A 19 23.63 51.28 45.93
CA ALA A 19 22.20 51.28 45.67
C ALA A 19 21.84 50.58 44.35
N LEU A 20 22.61 50.80 43.28
CA LEU A 20 22.42 50.13 41.99
C LEU A 20 22.72 48.62 42.07
N VAL A 21 23.73 48.20 42.83
CA VAL A 21 24.04 46.79 43.08
C VAL A 21 22.92 46.12 43.88
N VAL A 22 22.40 46.79 44.91
CA VAL A 22 21.28 46.27 45.71
C VAL A 22 20.00 46.22 44.88
N PHE A 23 19.74 47.21 44.03
CA PHE A 23 18.59 47.23 43.14
C PHE A 23 18.69 46.16 42.05
N GLY A 24 19.86 45.99 41.43
CA GLY A 24 20.13 44.92 40.46
C GLY A 24 20.04 43.53 41.08
N ALA A 25 20.56 43.35 42.30
CA ALA A 25 20.38 42.12 43.06
C ALA A 25 18.90 41.89 43.42
N GLY A 26 18.15 42.93 43.75
CA GLY A 26 16.70 42.87 43.99
C GLY A 26 15.92 42.46 42.75
N ILE A 27 16.25 42.98 41.56
CA ILE A 27 15.63 42.57 40.29
C ILE A 27 15.98 41.13 39.95
N PHE A 28 17.25 40.73 40.11
CA PHE A 28 17.71 39.36 39.84
C PHE A 28 17.07 38.34 40.79
N VAL A 29 16.98 38.67 42.08
CA VAL A 29 16.27 37.85 43.08
C VAL A 29 14.77 37.85 42.80
N GLY A 30 14.18 38.98 42.40
CA GLY A 30 12.78 39.10 42.02
C GLY A 30 12.41 38.23 40.81
N THR A 31 13.22 38.27 39.75
CA THR A 31 13.04 37.41 38.56
C THR A 31 13.26 35.93 38.86
N ILE A 32 14.25 35.57 39.69
CA ILE A 32 14.43 34.19 40.17
C ILE A 32 13.23 33.72 40.99
N ILE A 33 12.66 34.58 41.83
CA ILE A 33 11.48 34.27 42.65
C ILE A 33 10.23 34.14 41.77
N GLU A 34 10.06 35.00 40.76
CA GLU A 34 8.92 34.98 39.83
C GLU A 34 8.97 33.76 38.90
N VAL A 35 10.14 33.40 38.38
CA VAL A 35 10.37 32.16 37.63
C VAL A 35 10.16 30.92 38.51
N ARG A 36 10.54 30.97 39.80
CA ARG A 36 10.19 29.91 40.77
C ARG A 36 8.69 29.80 40.97
N LYS A 37 7.98 30.92 41.05
CA LYS A 37 6.52 30.96 41.27
C LYS A 37 5.73 30.44 40.07
N SER A 38 6.26 30.54 38.86
CA SER A 38 5.65 29.96 37.65
C SER A 38 5.90 28.45 37.46
N VAL A 39 6.75 27.83 38.30
CA VAL A 39 7.22 26.44 38.14
C VAL A 39 6.89 25.54 39.34
N LEU A 40 6.42 26.10 40.46
CA LEU A 40 6.13 25.38 41.71
C LEU A 40 4.63 25.46 42.05
N ASP A 41 4.01 24.34 42.44
CA ASP A 41 2.65 24.35 43.03
C ASP A 41 2.69 24.84 44.50
N GLY A 42 1.51 25.00 45.12
CA GLY A 42 1.30 25.63 46.45
C GLY A 42 2.15 25.09 47.61
N ASP A 43 2.81 23.94 47.45
CA ASP A 43 3.68 23.31 48.45
C ASP A 43 5.19 23.41 48.12
N GLY A 44 5.58 24.08 47.03
CA GLY A 44 6.98 24.42 46.75
C GLY A 44 7.82 23.33 46.08
N GLU A 45 7.22 22.31 45.47
CA GLU A 45 7.92 21.31 44.64
C GLU A 45 7.78 21.56 43.13
N VAL A 46 8.85 21.27 42.39
CA VAL A 46 8.86 21.29 40.91
C VAL A 46 8.17 20.02 40.41
N GLN A 47 7.19 20.10 39.50
CA GLN A 47 6.55 18.93 38.86
C GLN A 47 7.47 18.09 37.93
N ILE A 48 8.80 18.17 38.10
CA ILE A 48 9.76 17.23 37.53
C ILE A 48 9.59 15.83 38.17
N SER A 49 9.04 15.75 39.39
CA SER A 49 8.81 14.49 40.11
C SER A 49 7.96 13.49 39.31
N LYS A 50 6.88 13.93 38.64
CA LYS A 50 6.04 13.06 37.80
C LYS A 50 6.78 12.48 36.59
N VAL A 51 7.72 13.24 36.02
CA VAL A 51 8.54 12.82 34.87
C VAL A 51 9.67 11.89 35.31
N LEU A 52 10.29 12.15 36.46
CA LEU A 52 11.30 11.27 37.06
C LEU A 52 10.71 9.94 37.54
N ASP A 53 9.48 9.94 38.07
CA ASP A 53 8.76 8.74 38.51
C ASP A 53 8.47 7.77 37.33
N LEU A 54 8.36 8.28 36.09
CA LEU A 54 8.21 7.45 34.88
C LEU A 54 9.44 6.59 34.58
N TYR A 55 10.66 7.06 34.90
CA TYR A 55 11.89 6.27 34.69
C TYR A 55 12.00 5.08 35.63
N SER A 56 11.25 5.08 36.73
CA SER A 56 11.24 4.00 37.74
C SER A 56 10.16 2.94 37.49
N LYS A 57 9.22 3.19 36.58
CA LYS A 57 8.10 2.30 36.29
C LYS A 57 8.37 1.47 35.04
N THR A 58 8.44 0.17 35.22
CA THR A 58 8.43 -0.81 34.12
C THR A 58 7.01 -0.99 33.59
N ARG A 59 6.88 -1.49 32.35
CA ARG A 59 5.60 -1.90 31.76
C ARG A 59 4.85 -2.82 32.74
N SER A 60 3.58 -2.54 33.01
CA SER A 60 2.70 -3.40 33.81
C SER A 60 2.45 -4.72 33.06
N ASP A 61 2.46 -5.84 33.77
CA ASP A 61 2.07 -7.15 33.23
C ASP A 61 0.55 -7.32 33.13
N GLU A 62 -0.23 -6.45 33.78
CA GLU A 62 -1.69 -6.44 33.76
C GLU A 62 -2.27 -5.33 32.87
N VAL A 63 -3.31 -5.66 32.09
CA VAL A 63 -4.09 -4.73 31.27
C VAL A 63 -5.17 -4.07 32.13
N SER A 64 -5.20 -2.74 32.14
CA SER A 64 -6.24 -1.96 32.84
C SER A 64 -7.03 -1.09 31.86
N PHE A 65 -8.27 -1.48 31.56
CA PHE A 65 -9.18 -0.66 30.76
C PHE A 65 -9.54 0.68 31.44
N ASN A 66 -9.36 0.80 32.75
CA ASN A 66 -9.50 2.08 33.44
C ASN A 66 -8.49 3.10 32.90
N GLN A 67 -7.28 2.68 32.54
CA GLN A 67 -6.29 3.57 31.96
C GLN A 67 -6.73 4.06 30.58
N PHE A 68 -7.34 3.21 29.76
CA PHE A 68 -7.92 3.58 28.47
C PHE A 68 -8.98 4.67 28.64
N TRP A 69 -9.99 4.44 29.49
CA TRP A 69 -11.05 5.43 29.73
C TRP A 69 -10.53 6.72 30.39
N ASN A 70 -9.57 6.62 31.32
CA ASN A 70 -8.95 7.81 31.91
C ASN A 70 -8.19 8.66 30.88
N ILE A 71 -7.56 8.04 29.88
CA ILE A 71 -6.90 8.76 28.79
C ILE A 71 -7.94 9.41 27.89
N TRP A 72 -8.97 8.66 27.50
CA TRP A 72 -10.11 9.16 26.72
C TRP A 72 -10.72 10.41 27.37
N ASP A 73 -11.07 10.33 28.65
CA ASP A 73 -11.66 11.44 29.41
C ASP A 73 -10.71 12.64 29.51
N LYS A 74 -9.41 12.40 29.72
CA LYS A 74 -8.41 13.48 29.74
C LYS A 74 -8.29 14.18 28.38
N ILE A 75 -8.36 13.44 27.26
CA ILE A 75 -8.38 14.04 25.93
C ILE A 75 -9.61 14.94 25.79
N LYS A 76 -10.81 14.42 26.11
CA LYS A 76 -12.08 15.15 26.01
C LYS A 76 -12.18 16.36 26.96
N THR A 77 -11.47 16.33 28.08
CA THR A 77 -11.54 17.42 29.07
C THR A 77 -10.40 18.41 29.00
N LYS A 78 -9.20 18.00 28.57
CA LYS A 78 -7.98 18.81 28.65
C LYS A 78 -7.33 19.15 27.32
N HIS A 79 -7.63 18.45 26.23
CA HIS A 79 -7.04 18.79 24.94
C HIS A 79 -7.47 20.21 24.53
N VAL A 80 -6.56 21.00 23.97
CA VAL A 80 -6.80 22.41 23.62
C VAL A 80 -7.96 22.57 22.63
N SER A 81 -8.14 21.61 21.74
CA SER A 81 -9.23 21.53 20.74
C SER A 81 -10.34 20.55 21.14
N ASN A 82 -10.54 20.26 22.43
CA ASN A 82 -11.45 19.20 22.88
C ASN A 82 -12.89 19.26 22.34
N LYS A 83 -13.40 20.46 22.04
CA LYS A 83 -14.75 20.66 21.47
C LYS A 83 -14.89 20.12 20.03
N GLU A 84 -13.78 19.98 19.31
CA GLU A 84 -13.74 19.51 17.92
C GLU A 84 -13.45 18.01 17.83
N ILE A 85 -13.08 17.36 18.94
CA ILE A 85 -12.75 15.94 18.97
C ILE A 85 -14.02 15.10 18.98
N SER A 86 -14.24 14.33 17.92
CA SER A 86 -15.33 13.36 17.82
C SER A 86 -15.03 12.09 18.63
N ASP A 87 -16.05 11.59 19.35
CA ASP A 87 -15.95 10.28 20.01
C ASP A 87 -15.83 9.14 18.98
N VAL A 88 -16.40 9.33 17.79
CA VAL A 88 -16.32 8.37 16.67
C VAL A 88 -14.89 8.26 16.16
N ASP A 89 -14.20 9.39 16.01
CA ASP A 89 -12.81 9.40 15.51
C ASP A 89 -11.85 8.76 16.54
N LEU A 90 -12.07 9.03 17.83
CA LEU A 90 -11.30 8.38 18.89
C LEU A 90 -11.57 6.86 18.94
N PHE A 91 -12.81 6.42 18.70
CA PHE A 91 -13.18 5.01 18.71
C PHE A 91 -12.49 4.26 17.58
N TYR A 92 -12.64 4.73 16.34
CA TYR A 92 -12.01 4.08 15.19
C TYR A 92 -10.48 4.16 15.27
N GLY A 93 -9.92 5.31 15.65
CA GLY A 93 -8.46 5.43 15.85
C GLY A 93 -7.91 4.48 16.93
N ALA A 94 -8.68 4.20 17.99
CA ALA A 94 -8.31 3.22 19.00
C ALA A 94 -8.35 1.77 18.45
N MET A 95 -9.35 1.43 17.64
CA MET A 95 -9.47 0.11 17.00
C MET A 95 -8.37 -0.14 15.96
N GLU A 96 -8.07 0.86 15.14
CA GLU A 96 -6.93 0.84 14.21
C GLU A 96 -5.61 0.65 14.98
N GLY A 97 -5.41 1.39 16.07
CA GLY A 97 -4.24 1.27 16.93
C GLY A 97 -4.11 -0.11 17.60
N LEU A 98 -5.23 -0.72 17.98
CA LEU A 98 -5.28 -2.06 18.55
C LEU A 98 -4.77 -3.11 17.56
N VAL A 99 -5.28 -3.08 16.32
CA VAL A 99 -4.86 -4.03 15.27
C VAL A 99 -3.42 -3.77 14.83
N LYS A 100 -3.02 -2.50 14.71
CA LYS A 100 -1.61 -2.12 14.44
C LYS A 100 -0.65 -2.66 15.50
N GLY A 101 -1.10 -2.87 16.73
CA GLY A 101 -0.31 -3.46 17.81
C GLY A 101 0.13 -4.92 17.55
N LEU A 102 -0.41 -5.60 16.54
CA LEU A 102 0.02 -6.93 16.12
C LEU A 102 1.38 -6.93 15.41
N ASP A 103 1.84 -5.77 14.93
CA ASP A 103 3.03 -5.64 14.06
C ASP A 103 2.98 -6.56 12.82
N ASP A 104 1.76 -6.89 12.40
CA ASP A 104 1.46 -7.64 11.18
C ASP A 104 0.93 -6.66 10.12
N PRO A 105 1.69 -6.40 9.03
CA PRO A 105 1.29 -5.45 8.00
C PRO A 105 0.05 -5.91 7.20
N TYR A 106 -0.37 -7.17 7.35
CA TYR A 106 -1.53 -7.74 6.65
C TYR A 106 -2.81 -7.70 7.48
N SER A 107 -2.72 -7.46 8.79
CA SER A 107 -3.87 -7.28 9.67
C SER A 107 -4.26 -5.81 9.76
N VAL A 108 -5.49 -5.48 9.37
CA VAL A 108 -5.97 -4.10 9.25
C VAL A 108 -7.40 -4.01 9.74
N TYR A 109 -7.69 -3.02 10.58
CA TYR A 109 -9.06 -2.60 10.86
C TYR A 109 -9.43 -1.46 9.90
N PHE A 110 -10.55 -1.62 9.21
CA PHE A 110 -11.06 -0.65 8.26
C PHE A 110 -12.27 0.07 8.85
N PRO A 111 -12.20 1.39 9.09
CA PRO A 111 -13.39 2.20 9.34
C PRO A 111 -14.39 2.09 8.18
N PRO A 112 -15.69 2.41 8.38
CA PRO A 112 -16.74 2.06 7.43
C PRO A 112 -16.52 2.51 5.97
N LYS A 113 -15.98 3.71 5.78
CA LYS A 113 -15.68 4.24 4.44
C LYS A 113 -14.57 3.43 3.76
N GLU A 114 -13.50 3.12 4.48
CA GLU A 114 -12.36 2.36 3.96
C GLU A 114 -12.73 0.90 3.71
N ALA A 115 -13.56 0.31 4.57
CA ALA A 115 -14.09 -1.04 4.39
C ALA A 115 -14.91 -1.14 3.11
N GLN A 116 -15.75 -0.13 2.84
CA GLN A 116 -16.52 -0.04 1.61
C GLN A 116 -15.64 0.13 0.37
N GLU A 117 -14.61 0.98 0.44
CA GLU A 117 -13.65 1.18 -0.66
C GLU A 117 -12.86 -0.10 -0.94
N PHE A 118 -12.37 -0.78 0.10
CA PHE A 118 -11.67 -2.06 -0.03
C PHE A 118 -12.55 -3.15 -0.65
N ALA A 119 -13.81 -3.26 -0.22
CA ALA A 119 -14.75 -4.23 -0.77
C ALA A 119 -15.05 -3.98 -2.26
N LYS A 120 -15.16 -2.70 -2.67
CA LYS A 120 -15.33 -2.33 -4.09
C LYS A 120 -14.10 -2.67 -4.93
N ASP A 121 -12.91 -2.35 -4.43
CA ASP A 121 -11.65 -2.69 -5.11
C ASP A 121 -11.52 -4.20 -5.32
N LEU A 122 -11.89 -4.99 -4.31
CA LEU A 122 -11.89 -6.44 -4.38
C LEU A 122 -12.95 -7.00 -5.35
N ALA A 123 -14.12 -6.35 -5.45
CA ALA A 123 -15.12 -6.65 -6.47
C ALA A 123 -14.67 -6.29 -7.91
N GLY A 124 -13.53 -5.62 -8.08
CA GLY A 124 -13.08 -5.10 -9.37
C GLY A 124 -13.80 -3.82 -9.80
N GLU A 125 -14.56 -3.19 -8.90
CA GLU A 125 -15.30 -1.96 -9.16
C GLU A 125 -14.46 -0.75 -8.76
N PHE A 126 -13.56 -0.32 -9.64
CA PHE A 126 -12.78 0.89 -9.41
C PHE A 126 -13.59 2.13 -9.80
N GLU A 127 -13.96 3.00 -8.87
CA GLU A 127 -14.54 4.31 -9.22
C GLU A 127 -13.43 5.38 -9.35
N GLY A 128 -13.40 6.05 -10.50
CA GLY A 128 -12.40 7.06 -10.80
C GLY A 128 -12.46 7.52 -12.25
N ILE A 129 -11.33 8.00 -12.77
CA ILE A 129 -11.24 8.48 -14.17
C ILE A 129 -10.64 7.45 -15.12
N GLY A 130 -9.98 6.41 -14.60
CA GLY A 130 -9.33 5.36 -15.38
C GLY A 130 -8.07 5.83 -16.10
N ALA A 131 -7.07 6.29 -15.35
CA ALA A 131 -5.76 6.63 -15.87
C ALA A 131 -4.66 6.06 -14.97
N GLU A 132 -3.60 5.57 -15.57
CA GLU A 132 -2.34 5.27 -14.90
C GLU A 132 -1.55 6.58 -14.77
N ILE A 133 -1.11 6.87 -13.55
CA ILE A 133 -0.36 8.08 -13.21
C ILE A 133 0.91 7.70 -12.45
N GLY A 134 1.95 8.51 -12.60
CA GLY A 134 3.21 8.31 -11.92
C GLY A 134 3.98 9.62 -11.80
N ILE A 135 5.10 9.60 -11.09
CA ILE A 135 6.01 10.75 -11.02
C ILE A 135 7.09 10.60 -12.09
N ARG A 136 7.21 11.58 -12.99
CA ARG A 136 8.31 11.73 -13.94
C ARG A 136 8.86 13.15 -13.85
N ASP A 137 10.18 13.31 -13.81
CA ASP A 137 10.84 14.61 -13.62
C ASP A 137 10.25 15.44 -12.46
N GLU A 138 10.02 14.78 -11.32
CA GLU A 138 9.43 15.39 -10.10
C GLU A 138 8.03 16.01 -10.33
N ARG A 139 7.30 15.52 -11.34
CA ARG A 139 5.95 15.96 -11.68
C ARG A 139 5.00 14.78 -11.79
N LEU A 140 3.80 14.95 -11.24
CA LEU A 140 2.70 14.03 -11.47
C LEU A 140 2.34 14.03 -12.95
N THR A 141 2.40 12.85 -13.57
CA THR A 141 2.32 12.65 -15.01
C THR A 141 1.37 11.51 -15.34
N VAL A 142 0.55 11.67 -16.37
CA VAL A 142 -0.26 10.60 -16.94
C VAL A 142 0.68 9.64 -17.68
N ILE A 143 0.77 8.41 -17.20
CA ILE A 143 1.52 7.35 -17.89
C ILE A 143 0.68 6.85 -19.07
N ALA A 144 -0.57 6.48 -18.83
CA ALA A 144 -1.49 6.10 -19.88
C ALA A 144 -2.95 6.25 -19.41
N PRO A 145 -3.85 6.86 -20.23
CA PRO A 145 -5.27 6.67 -20.02
C PRO A 145 -5.65 5.21 -20.31
N LEU A 146 -6.59 4.66 -19.55
CA LEU A 146 -7.09 3.31 -19.82
C LEU A 146 -8.06 3.35 -21.01
N PRO A 147 -8.08 2.32 -21.88
CA PRO A 147 -9.03 2.24 -22.99
C PRO A 147 -10.48 2.35 -22.53
N GLU A 148 -11.29 3.08 -23.29
CA GLU A 148 -12.72 3.33 -23.06
C GLU A 148 -13.06 4.07 -21.75
N SER A 149 -12.05 4.52 -21.01
CA SER A 149 -12.22 5.22 -19.73
C SER A 149 -12.69 6.68 -19.89
N PRO A 150 -13.24 7.30 -18.83
CA PRO A 150 -13.46 8.75 -18.79
C PRO A 150 -12.21 9.58 -19.10
N ALA A 151 -11.03 9.18 -18.62
CA ALA A 151 -9.76 9.84 -18.90
C ALA A 151 -9.47 9.88 -20.41
N GLU A 152 -9.51 8.72 -21.09
CA GLU A 152 -9.30 8.65 -22.54
C GLU A 152 -10.31 9.53 -23.29
N LYS A 153 -11.61 9.42 -22.94
CA LYS A 153 -12.70 10.18 -23.58
C LYS A 153 -12.58 11.70 -23.38
N SER A 154 -11.99 12.13 -22.26
CA SER A 154 -11.72 13.54 -21.99
C SER A 154 -10.49 14.10 -22.73
N GLY A 155 -9.77 13.24 -23.45
CA GLY A 155 -8.60 13.62 -24.25
C GLY A 155 -7.32 13.78 -23.43
N LEU A 156 -7.22 13.07 -22.29
CA LEU A 156 -5.94 12.85 -21.60
C LEU A 156 -5.02 12.04 -22.48
N LYS A 157 -3.72 12.37 -22.44
CA LYS A 157 -2.69 11.69 -23.22
C LYS A 157 -1.53 11.28 -22.33
N THR A 158 -0.84 10.21 -22.73
CA THR A 158 0.46 9.85 -22.18
C THR A 158 1.40 11.05 -22.20
N GLY A 159 2.06 11.30 -21.07
CA GLY A 159 3.00 12.40 -20.87
C GLY A 159 2.37 13.71 -20.38
N ASP A 160 1.03 13.82 -20.31
CA ASP A 160 0.39 15.01 -19.76
C ASP A 160 0.77 15.19 -18.27
N LYS A 161 1.25 16.38 -17.90
CA LYS A 161 1.58 16.73 -16.52
C LYS A 161 0.34 17.25 -15.80
N ILE A 162 -0.05 16.62 -14.70
CA ILE A 162 -1.17 17.06 -13.86
C ILE A 162 -0.60 18.08 -12.87
N LEU A 163 -0.94 19.35 -13.05
CA LEU A 163 -0.44 20.48 -12.25
C LEU A 163 -1.33 20.78 -11.03
N ALA A 164 -2.64 20.54 -11.14
CA ALA A 164 -3.57 20.68 -10.03
C ALA A 164 -4.73 19.67 -10.13
N ILE A 165 -5.29 19.30 -8.97
CA ILE A 165 -6.50 18.47 -8.84
C ILE A 165 -7.52 19.27 -8.03
N ASP A 166 -8.68 19.56 -8.63
CA ASP A 166 -9.72 20.41 -8.05
C ASP A 166 -9.19 21.77 -7.56
N GLY A 167 -8.20 22.33 -8.29
CA GLY A 167 -7.55 23.61 -7.98
C GLY A 167 -6.43 23.53 -6.95
N GLU A 168 -6.16 22.36 -6.36
CA GLU A 168 -5.02 22.15 -5.46
C GLU A 168 -3.78 21.71 -6.23
N ASP A 169 -2.68 22.44 -6.05
CA ASP A 169 -1.39 22.18 -6.69
C ASP A 169 -0.84 20.79 -6.33
N THR A 170 -0.27 20.11 -7.32
CA THR A 170 0.27 18.74 -7.19
C THR A 170 1.79 18.70 -7.04
N PHE A 171 2.48 19.83 -6.88
CA PHE A 171 3.93 19.84 -6.70
C PHE A 171 4.30 19.10 -5.40
N GLY A 172 5.14 18.07 -5.52
CA GLY A 172 5.56 17.26 -4.38
C GLY A 172 4.47 16.33 -3.82
N ILE A 173 3.32 16.19 -4.49
CA ILE A 173 2.30 15.21 -4.12
C ILE A 173 2.85 13.79 -4.35
N THR A 174 2.49 12.86 -3.47
CA THR A 174 2.73 11.43 -3.73
C THR A 174 1.69 10.87 -4.69
N VAL A 175 2.01 9.77 -5.36
CA VAL A 175 1.06 9.10 -6.27
C VAL A 175 -0.20 8.67 -5.51
N GLU A 176 -0.05 8.14 -4.30
CA GLU A 176 -1.15 7.65 -3.47
C GLU A 176 -2.11 8.78 -3.09
N SER A 177 -1.57 9.93 -2.67
CA SER A 177 -2.40 11.10 -2.33
C SER A 177 -3.10 11.66 -3.57
N ALA A 178 -2.44 11.67 -4.73
CA ALA A 178 -3.07 12.04 -5.98
C ALA A 178 -4.21 11.08 -6.36
N VAL A 179 -3.99 9.77 -6.23
CA VAL A 179 -5.03 8.75 -6.48
C VAL A 179 -6.23 8.97 -5.55
N GLN A 180 -6.02 9.22 -4.26
CA GLN A 180 -7.12 9.48 -3.31
C GLN A 180 -7.96 10.71 -3.70
N LYS A 181 -7.34 11.77 -4.22
CA LYS A 181 -8.05 12.97 -4.70
C LYS A 181 -8.76 12.74 -6.04
N ILE A 182 -8.15 11.99 -6.95
CA ILE A 182 -8.68 11.71 -8.29
C ILE A 182 -9.84 10.71 -8.22
N ARG A 183 -9.76 9.71 -7.33
CA ARG A 183 -10.87 8.78 -7.08
C ARG A 183 -12.02 9.49 -6.36
N GLY A 184 -13.19 8.89 -6.44
CA GLY A 184 -14.40 9.47 -5.88
C GLY A 184 -15.65 8.84 -6.46
N LYS A 185 -16.80 9.20 -5.90
CA LYS A 185 -18.07 8.57 -6.23
C LYS A 185 -18.40 8.72 -7.72
N ARG A 186 -18.85 7.64 -8.36
CA ARG A 186 -19.40 7.62 -9.72
C ARG A 186 -20.37 8.78 -9.96
N GLY A 187 -20.22 9.45 -11.10
CA GLY A 187 -21.04 10.58 -11.52
C GLY A 187 -20.61 11.93 -10.94
N THR A 188 -19.66 11.96 -10.02
CA THR A 188 -19.02 13.22 -9.60
C THR A 188 -17.92 13.62 -10.58
N THR A 189 -17.58 14.89 -10.64
CA THR A 189 -16.52 15.42 -11.52
C THR A 189 -15.26 15.70 -10.72
N VAL A 190 -14.10 15.47 -11.33
CA VAL A 190 -12.81 15.99 -10.91
C VAL A 190 -12.29 16.92 -11.99
N THR A 191 -11.74 18.06 -11.61
CA THR A 191 -11.09 19.00 -12.53
C THR A 191 -9.58 18.80 -12.43
N LEU A 192 -8.95 18.41 -13.55
CA LEU A 192 -7.49 18.32 -13.64
C LEU A 192 -6.95 19.50 -14.43
N THR A 193 -6.08 20.30 -13.82
CA THR A 193 -5.29 21.30 -14.55
C THR A 193 -4.08 20.59 -15.14
N MET A 194 -4.00 20.49 -16.46
CA MET A 194 -2.97 19.69 -17.14
C MET A 194 -2.13 20.51 -18.10
N SER A 195 -0.90 20.07 -18.33
CA SER A 195 0.03 20.63 -19.30
C SER A 195 0.70 19.53 -20.12
N SER A 196 0.51 19.59 -21.44
CA SER A 196 1.17 18.64 -22.37
C SER A 196 2.60 19.07 -22.71
N ASN A 197 2.91 20.37 -22.71
CA ASN A 197 4.24 20.92 -23.02
C ASN A 197 4.48 22.26 -22.31
N GLY A 198 4.85 22.22 -21.02
CA GLY A 198 5.20 23.40 -20.23
C GLY A 198 4.02 24.29 -19.80
N LEU A 199 4.23 25.12 -18.77
CA LEU A 199 3.16 25.83 -18.05
C LEU A 199 2.25 26.72 -18.92
N ASN A 200 2.74 27.22 -20.07
CA ASN A 200 1.98 28.08 -20.98
C ASN A 200 0.87 27.33 -21.76
N THR A 201 0.81 26.00 -21.64
CA THR A 201 -0.22 25.15 -22.28
C THR A 201 -1.21 24.57 -21.27
N ALA A 202 -1.20 25.10 -20.03
CA ALA A 202 -2.10 24.64 -18.98
C ALA A 202 -3.57 24.78 -19.40
N ARG A 203 -4.34 23.71 -19.24
CA ARG A 203 -5.79 23.66 -19.48
C ARG A 203 -6.48 22.86 -18.39
N ASP A 204 -7.67 23.31 -18.01
CA ASP A 204 -8.53 22.52 -17.13
C ASP A 204 -9.31 21.50 -17.95
N VAL A 205 -9.36 20.28 -17.43
CA VAL A 205 -10.12 19.17 -18.01
C VAL A 205 -11.04 18.62 -16.92
N ASP A 206 -12.33 18.82 -17.12
CA ASP A 206 -13.37 18.25 -16.26
C ASP A 206 -13.64 16.80 -16.69
N ILE A 207 -13.46 15.87 -15.75
CA ILE A 207 -13.64 14.45 -15.99
C ILE A 207 -14.68 13.91 -15.01
N THR A 208 -15.78 13.42 -15.56
CA THR A 208 -16.80 12.73 -14.76
C THR A 208 -16.32 11.33 -14.40
N ARG A 209 -16.20 11.04 -13.11
CA ARG A 209 -15.81 9.74 -12.58
C ARG A 209 -16.83 8.68 -12.97
N ASP A 210 -16.36 7.52 -13.37
CA ASP A 210 -17.19 6.36 -13.67
C ASP A 210 -16.61 5.09 -13.04
N THR A 211 -17.35 3.99 -13.14
CA THR A 211 -16.80 2.67 -12.85
C THR A 211 -15.82 2.30 -13.95
N ILE A 212 -14.58 2.04 -13.57
CA ILE A 212 -13.48 1.66 -14.43
C ILE A 212 -13.35 0.14 -14.36
N ASN A 213 -13.53 -0.51 -15.50
CA ASN A 213 -13.22 -1.92 -15.63
C ASN A 213 -11.80 -2.05 -16.20
N VAL A 214 -10.90 -2.64 -15.43
CA VAL A 214 -9.54 -2.96 -15.89
C VAL A 214 -9.50 -4.46 -16.15
N PRO A 215 -9.37 -4.89 -17.42
CA PRO A 215 -9.27 -6.31 -17.71
C PRO A 215 -8.10 -6.93 -16.95
N THR A 216 -8.40 -7.98 -16.19
CA THR A 216 -7.44 -8.74 -15.41
C THR A 216 -6.80 -9.85 -16.24
N VAL A 217 -7.44 -10.26 -17.33
CA VAL A 217 -6.93 -11.28 -18.25
C VAL A 217 -6.74 -10.71 -19.65
N ARG A 218 -5.55 -10.91 -20.21
CA ARG A 218 -5.25 -10.63 -21.62
C ARG A 218 -4.72 -11.90 -22.28
N LEU A 219 -5.20 -12.18 -23.48
CA LEU A 219 -4.78 -13.32 -24.29
C LEU A 219 -4.30 -12.82 -25.64
N GLU A 220 -3.07 -13.18 -25.97
CA GLU A 220 -2.43 -12.88 -27.25
C GLU A 220 -1.82 -14.17 -27.84
N THR A 221 -1.70 -14.21 -29.16
CA THR A 221 -0.95 -15.28 -29.84
C THR A 221 0.43 -14.76 -30.19
N VAL A 222 1.46 -15.43 -29.71
CA VAL A 222 2.86 -15.05 -29.91
C VAL A 222 3.64 -16.19 -30.58
N GLY A 223 4.74 -15.83 -31.26
CA GLY A 223 5.64 -16.79 -31.90
C GLY A 223 4.93 -17.76 -32.85
N ASP A 224 5.30 -19.03 -32.77
CA ASP A 224 4.78 -20.11 -33.62
C ASP A 224 3.55 -20.80 -33.00
N ASN A 225 2.45 -20.05 -32.90
CA ASN A 225 1.16 -20.47 -32.34
C ASN A 225 1.22 -20.84 -30.84
N ILE A 226 1.74 -19.92 -30.03
CA ILE A 226 1.77 -20.03 -28.57
C ILE A 226 0.75 -19.06 -27.97
N ALA A 227 -0.03 -19.52 -26.99
CA ALA A 227 -0.94 -18.64 -26.26
C ALA A 227 -0.20 -17.94 -25.12
N HIS A 228 -0.11 -16.62 -25.18
CA HIS A 228 0.36 -15.79 -24.07
C HIS A 228 -0.84 -15.28 -23.29
N LEU A 229 -1.03 -15.84 -22.10
CA LEU A 229 -2.13 -15.57 -21.19
C LEU A 229 -1.60 -14.78 -20.00
N ARG A 230 -1.82 -13.47 -19.98
CA ARG A 230 -1.45 -12.61 -18.86
C ARG A 230 -2.61 -12.49 -17.88
N VAL A 231 -2.34 -12.74 -16.61
CA VAL A 231 -3.30 -12.55 -15.50
C VAL A 231 -2.68 -11.56 -14.51
N SER A 232 -3.22 -10.34 -14.45
CA SER A 232 -2.65 -9.24 -13.65
C SER A 232 -3.20 -9.14 -12.22
N TYR A 233 -4.35 -9.74 -11.95
CA TYR A 233 -4.98 -9.76 -10.62
C TYR A 233 -6.03 -10.87 -10.54
N PHE A 234 -6.43 -11.29 -9.34
CA PHE A 234 -7.54 -12.23 -9.11
C PHE A 234 -8.71 -11.54 -8.39
N ASN A 235 -9.49 -10.72 -9.10
CA ASN A 235 -10.68 -10.07 -8.56
C ASN A 235 -11.97 -10.79 -9.00
N GLY A 236 -13.12 -10.15 -8.75
CA GLY A 236 -14.44 -10.71 -9.05
C GLY A 236 -14.70 -10.95 -10.54
N GLU A 237 -14.03 -10.24 -11.45
CA GLU A 237 -14.21 -10.40 -12.90
C GLU A 237 -13.26 -11.45 -13.50
N THR A 238 -12.13 -11.71 -12.85
CA THR A 238 -11.05 -12.55 -13.38
C THR A 238 -11.52 -13.94 -13.79
N GLY A 239 -12.35 -14.62 -12.99
CA GLY A 239 -12.82 -15.97 -13.33
C GLY A 239 -13.57 -16.02 -14.67
N LYS A 240 -14.40 -15.01 -14.96
CA LYS A 240 -15.16 -14.90 -16.22
C LYS A 240 -14.25 -14.55 -17.40
N GLU A 241 -13.33 -13.60 -17.22
CA GLU A 241 -12.38 -13.24 -18.27
C GLU A 241 -11.44 -14.39 -18.61
N PHE A 242 -10.99 -15.11 -17.58
CA PHE A 242 -10.15 -16.30 -17.69
C PHE A 242 -10.88 -17.44 -18.40
N ASP A 243 -12.13 -17.76 -18.03
CA ASP A 243 -12.92 -18.77 -18.73
C ASP A 243 -13.09 -18.47 -20.23
N LYS A 244 -13.30 -17.20 -20.58
CA LYS A 244 -13.35 -16.75 -21.98
C LYS A 244 -12.01 -16.99 -22.69
N ALA A 245 -10.90 -16.64 -22.04
CA ALA A 245 -9.56 -16.87 -22.58
C ALA A 245 -9.26 -18.36 -22.75
N VAL A 246 -9.59 -19.21 -21.77
CA VAL A 246 -9.42 -20.66 -21.84
C VAL A 246 -10.20 -21.26 -23.02
N LYS A 247 -11.47 -20.85 -23.21
CA LYS A 247 -12.28 -21.31 -24.36
C LYS A 247 -11.64 -20.96 -25.70
N GLU A 248 -11.04 -19.77 -25.80
CA GLU A 248 -10.33 -19.35 -27.01
C GLU A 248 -9.01 -20.12 -27.20
N ILE A 249 -8.25 -20.36 -26.13
CA ILE A 249 -7.04 -21.21 -26.15
C ILE A 249 -7.36 -22.61 -26.68
N ILE A 250 -8.41 -23.26 -26.17
CA ILE A 250 -8.83 -24.58 -26.63
C ILE A 250 -9.20 -24.57 -28.12
N LYS A 251 -9.88 -23.52 -28.57
CA LYS A 251 -10.26 -23.37 -29.98
C LYS A 251 -9.04 -23.14 -30.89
N GLN A 252 -8.07 -22.36 -30.43
CA GLN A 252 -6.81 -22.10 -31.16
C GLN A 252 -5.89 -23.31 -31.19
N ASN A 253 -5.98 -24.17 -30.17
CA ASN A 253 -5.15 -25.35 -29.98
C ASN A 253 -3.64 -25.04 -30.15
N PRO A 254 -3.08 -24.16 -29.28
CA PRO A 254 -1.70 -23.71 -29.40
C PRO A 254 -0.72 -24.84 -29.11
N LYS A 255 0.54 -24.66 -29.53
CA LYS A 255 1.62 -25.61 -29.23
C LYS A 255 2.01 -25.62 -27.75
N GLY A 256 1.74 -24.52 -27.06
CA GLY A 256 2.03 -24.34 -25.65
C GLY A 256 1.41 -23.06 -25.11
N ILE A 257 1.52 -22.88 -23.80
CA ILE A 257 0.94 -21.76 -23.07
C ILE A 257 2.04 -21.05 -22.28
N ILE A 258 2.04 -19.73 -22.34
CA ILE A 258 2.80 -18.87 -21.43
C ILE A 258 1.79 -18.23 -20.50
N LEU A 259 1.78 -18.63 -19.23
CA LEU A 259 0.98 -17.99 -18.18
C LEU A 259 1.84 -16.89 -17.53
N ASP A 260 1.53 -15.64 -17.82
CA ASP A 260 2.28 -14.49 -17.31
C ASP A 260 1.60 -13.92 -16.06
N MET A 261 2.21 -14.15 -14.90
CA MET A 261 1.76 -13.66 -13.59
C MET A 261 2.76 -12.66 -12.97
N ARG A 262 3.65 -12.09 -13.80
CA ARG A 262 4.56 -11.04 -13.35
C ARG A 262 3.77 -9.84 -12.87
N SER A 263 4.17 -9.32 -11.71
CA SER A 263 3.55 -8.19 -11.03
C SER A 263 2.07 -8.41 -10.69
N ASN A 264 1.63 -9.66 -10.58
CA ASN A 264 0.30 -10.00 -10.07
C ASN A 264 0.35 -10.19 -8.54
N PRO A 265 -0.24 -9.28 -7.74
CA PRO A 265 -0.15 -9.33 -6.28
C PRO A 265 -1.11 -10.36 -5.65
N GLY A 266 -1.81 -11.16 -6.45
CA GLY A 266 -2.77 -12.16 -6.01
C GLY A 266 -4.21 -11.68 -6.09
N GLY A 267 -5.00 -11.96 -5.05
CA GLY A 267 -6.43 -11.66 -4.97
C GLY A 267 -7.21 -12.80 -4.33
N PHE A 268 -8.43 -13.06 -4.80
CA PHE A 268 -9.31 -14.10 -4.28
C PHE A 268 -8.70 -15.51 -4.38
N LEU A 269 -8.77 -16.23 -3.26
CA LEU A 269 -8.34 -17.62 -3.15
C LEU A 269 -9.06 -18.53 -4.16
N ASP A 270 -10.39 -18.47 -4.20
CA ASP A 270 -11.21 -19.34 -5.05
C ASP A 270 -10.83 -19.16 -6.53
N THR A 271 -10.65 -17.92 -6.97
CA THR A 271 -10.18 -17.63 -8.33
C THR A 271 -8.79 -18.21 -8.60
N SER A 272 -7.87 -18.15 -7.63
CA SER A 272 -6.55 -18.81 -7.76
C SER A 272 -6.66 -20.32 -7.84
N ILE A 273 -7.54 -20.94 -7.06
CA ILE A 273 -7.82 -22.39 -7.11
C ILE A 273 -8.37 -22.76 -8.48
N ASP A 274 -9.38 -22.06 -8.97
CA ASP A 274 -10.01 -22.32 -10.27
C ASP A 274 -9.00 -22.20 -11.42
N VAL A 275 -8.13 -21.18 -11.38
CA VAL A 275 -7.08 -20.99 -12.38
C VAL A 275 -6.09 -22.15 -12.36
N ALA A 276 -5.54 -22.53 -11.19
CA ALA A 276 -4.60 -23.65 -11.09
C ALA A 276 -5.25 -24.99 -11.53
N SER A 277 -6.54 -25.14 -11.23
CA SER A 277 -7.31 -26.35 -11.55
C SER A 277 -7.50 -26.58 -13.04
N GLU A 278 -7.33 -25.57 -13.91
CA GLU A 278 -7.36 -25.80 -15.36
C GLU A 278 -6.25 -26.73 -15.86
N TRP A 279 -5.14 -26.86 -15.11
CA TRP A 279 -4.04 -27.77 -15.44
C TRP A 279 -4.04 -29.04 -14.57
N ILE A 280 -4.35 -28.91 -13.28
CA ILE A 280 -4.19 -29.99 -12.29
C ILE A 280 -5.45 -30.84 -12.24
N LYS A 281 -5.38 -32.10 -12.66
CA LYS A 281 -6.55 -32.99 -12.75
C LYS A 281 -7.02 -33.56 -11.42
N GLU A 282 -6.09 -33.83 -10.50
CA GLU A 282 -6.38 -34.48 -9.22
C GLU A 282 -5.43 -33.96 -8.14
N GLY A 283 -5.91 -33.90 -6.90
CA GLY A 283 -5.12 -33.52 -5.72
C GLY A 283 -5.42 -32.14 -5.17
N VAL A 284 -4.70 -31.80 -4.10
CA VAL A 284 -4.78 -30.52 -3.39
C VAL A 284 -4.10 -29.43 -4.20
N ILE A 285 -4.71 -28.26 -4.37
CA ILE A 285 -4.09 -27.06 -4.95
C ILE A 285 -3.32 -26.29 -3.87
N VAL A 286 -3.92 -26.11 -2.71
CA VAL A 286 -3.32 -25.39 -1.58
C VAL A 286 -3.89 -25.89 -0.25
N SER A 287 -3.09 -25.78 0.80
CA SER A 287 -3.54 -26.06 2.18
C SER A 287 -3.42 -24.83 3.07
N GLU A 288 -4.41 -24.62 3.92
CA GLU A 288 -4.36 -23.65 5.03
C GLU A 288 -3.97 -24.39 6.31
N LYS A 289 -2.95 -23.90 7.01
CA LYS A 289 -2.61 -24.37 8.35
C LYS A 289 -2.88 -23.28 9.37
N PHE A 290 -3.76 -23.59 10.32
CA PHE A 290 -4.18 -22.71 11.39
C PHE A 290 -3.31 -22.92 12.64
N THR A 291 -3.24 -21.91 13.50
CA THR A 291 -2.47 -21.96 14.76
C THR A 291 -2.98 -23.02 15.75
N ASN A 292 -4.25 -23.42 15.64
CA ASN A 292 -4.86 -24.48 16.44
C ASN A 292 -4.52 -25.90 15.94
N GLY A 293 -3.67 -26.03 14.91
CA GLY A 293 -3.27 -27.30 14.32
C GLY A 293 -4.27 -27.86 13.30
N LYS A 294 -5.41 -27.19 13.06
CA LYS A 294 -6.32 -27.54 11.95
C LYS A 294 -5.58 -27.33 10.63
N VAL A 295 -5.78 -28.26 9.70
CA VAL A 295 -5.38 -28.13 8.30
C VAL A 295 -6.63 -28.20 7.45
N GLN A 296 -6.78 -27.27 6.52
CA GLN A 296 -7.84 -27.27 5.53
C GLN A 296 -7.21 -27.40 4.14
N HIS A 297 -7.63 -28.44 3.41
CA HIS A 297 -7.18 -28.67 2.05
C HIS A 297 -8.20 -28.10 1.08
N HIS A 298 -7.69 -27.51 0.01
CA HIS A 298 -8.47 -27.04 -1.13
C HIS A 298 -8.09 -27.86 -2.34
N ASP A 299 -8.96 -28.79 -2.73
CA ASP A 299 -8.75 -29.69 -3.86
C ASP A 299 -9.03 -29.01 -5.20
N THR A 300 -8.47 -29.57 -6.28
CA THR A 300 -8.74 -29.13 -7.64
C THR A 300 -10.22 -29.22 -8.02
N THR A 301 -10.69 -28.31 -8.88
CA THR A 301 -12.09 -28.17 -9.29
C THR A 301 -12.23 -28.06 -10.83
N GLY A 302 -13.45 -28.17 -11.34
CA GLY A 302 -13.74 -27.82 -12.74
C GLY A 302 -13.40 -28.89 -13.78
N LEU A 303 -13.02 -28.44 -14.99
CA LEU A 303 -12.92 -29.28 -16.19
C LEU A 303 -11.49 -29.60 -16.63
N HIS A 304 -10.48 -28.99 -16.01
CA HIS A 304 -9.05 -29.23 -16.27
C HIS A 304 -8.69 -29.10 -17.77
N ARG A 305 -9.19 -28.06 -18.45
CA ARG A 305 -9.19 -27.98 -19.92
C ARG A 305 -7.80 -27.78 -20.49
N LEU A 306 -6.91 -27.15 -19.73
CA LEU A 306 -5.53 -26.88 -20.11
C LEU A 306 -4.57 -28.01 -19.69
N ALA A 307 -5.08 -29.08 -19.08
CA ALA A 307 -4.25 -30.19 -18.65
C ALA A 307 -3.56 -30.89 -19.84
N GLY A 308 -2.24 -31.04 -19.74
CA GLY A 308 -1.39 -31.64 -20.78
C GLY A 308 -0.80 -30.66 -21.79
N TYR A 309 -1.18 -29.37 -21.77
CA TYR A 309 -0.46 -28.35 -22.52
C TYR A 309 0.90 -28.06 -21.89
N LYS A 310 1.97 -28.04 -22.70
CA LYS A 310 3.28 -27.59 -22.25
C LYS A 310 3.16 -26.11 -21.84
N THR A 311 3.43 -25.83 -20.58
CA THR A 311 3.16 -24.52 -19.98
C THR A 311 4.43 -23.95 -19.34
N ILE A 312 4.70 -22.68 -19.62
CA ILE A 312 5.72 -21.88 -18.94
C ILE A 312 5.00 -20.81 -18.12
N VAL A 313 5.39 -20.62 -16.87
CA VAL A 313 4.85 -19.56 -16.01
C VAL A 313 5.92 -18.48 -15.84
N LEU A 314 5.59 -17.24 -16.17
CA LEU A 314 6.45 -16.09 -15.89
C LEU A 314 6.10 -15.49 -14.54
N VAL A 315 7.11 -15.34 -13.68
CA VAL A 315 6.97 -14.82 -12.30
C VAL A 315 8.05 -13.79 -11.98
N ASP A 316 7.73 -12.85 -11.08
CA ASP A 316 8.67 -11.85 -10.58
C ASP A 316 8.45 -11.57 -9.08
N GLY A 317 9.23 -10.63 -8.51
CA GLY A 317 9.08 -10.22 -7.11
C GLY A 317 7.75 -9.54 -6.77
N GLY A 318 6.92 -9.20 -7.78
CA GLY A 318 5.56 -8.71 -7.61
C GLY A 318 4.49 -9.81 -7.71
N THR A 319 4.85 -11.01 -8.12
CA THR A 319 3.99 -12.20 -8.02
C THR A 319 3.80 -12.56 -6.55
N ALA A 320 2.58 -12.47 -6.02
CA ALA A 320 2.32 -12.66 -4.59
C ALA A 320 1.01 -13.40 -4.30
N SER A 321 0.88 -13.97 -3.10
CA SER A 321 -0.38 -14.47 -2.54
C SER A 321 -1.05 -15.51 -3.44
N GLY A 322 -2.25 -15.23 -3.99
CA GLY A 322 -2.95 -16.14 -4.90
C GLY A 322 -2.12 -16.56 -6.11
N SER A 323 -1.24 -15.70 -6.61
CA SER A 323 -0.37 -16.04 -7.76
C SER A 323 0.72 -17.02 -7.36
N GLU A 324 1.18 -16.96 -6.12
CA GLU A 324 2.14 -17.93 -5.56
C GLU A 324 1.48 -19.28 -5.31
N ILE A 325 0.18 -19.30 -4.99
CA ILE A 325 -0.62 -20.53 -4.91
C ILE A 325 -0.66 -21.21 -6.30
N VAL A 326 -1.02 -20.47 -7.35
CA VAL A 326 -1.04 -21.01 -8.72
C VAL A 326 0.34 -21.48 -9.15
N ALA A 327 1.36 -20.64 -9.00
CA ALA A 327 2.73 -20.95 -9.39
C ALA A 327 3.27 -22.17 -8.64
N GLY A 328 3.10 -22.20 -7.31
CA GLY A 328 3.55 -23.29 -6.45
C GLY A 328 2.83 -24.60 -6.75
N ALA A 329 1.52 -24.58 -6.99
CA ALA A 329 0.76 -25.78 -7.34
C ALA A 329 1.18 -26.36 -8.70
N LEU A 330 1.27 -25.51 -9.74
CA LEU A 330 1.70 -25.94 -11.06
C LEU A 330 3.12 -26.49 -11.06
N GLN A 331 4.03 -25.87 -10.30
CA GLN A 331 5.39 -26.34 -10.11
C GLN A 331 5.44 -27.68 -9.36
N ASP A 332 4.70 -27.81 -8.26
CA ASP A 332 4.71 -29.03 -7.43
C ASP A 332 4.19 -30.25 -8.18
N TYR A 333 3.18 -30.08 -9.03
CA TYR A 333 2.66 -31.14 -9.90
C TYR A 333 3.39 -31.26 -11.24
N GLU A 334 4.48 -30.52 -11.45
CA GLU A 334 5.27 -30.53 -12.69
C GLU A 334 4.41 -30.25 -13.93
N GLN A 335 3.34 -29.46 -13.78
CA GLN A 335 2.45 -29.05 -14.88
C GLN A 335 2.98 -27.84 -15.64
N ALA A 336 3.91 -27.08 -15.05
CA ALA A 336 4.57 -25.98 -15.70
C ALA A 336 6.00 -25.77 -15.20
N THR A 337 6.82 -25.10 -16.02
CA THR A 337 8.14 -24.61 -15.62
C THR A 337 8.05 -23.12 -15.30
N LEU A 338 8.52 -22.72 -14.13
CA LEU A 338 8.57 -21.33 -13.69
C LEU A 338 9.86 -20.67 -14.19
N VAL A 339 9.72 -19.50 -14.80
CA VAL A 339 10.82 -18.69 -15.34
C VAL A 339 10.72 -17.27 -14.81
N GLY A 340 11.85 -16.68 -14.43
CA GLY A 340 11.92 -15.28 -14.02
C GLY A 340 12.64 -15.12 -12.70
N GLN A 341 12.04 -14.41 -11.76
CA GLN A 341 12.64 -14.12 -10.45
C GLN A 341 11.81 -14.74 -9.34
N LYS A 342 12.44 -14.88 -8.17
CA LYS A 342 11.77 -15.32 -6.94
C LYS A 342 10.55 -14.45 -6.62
N THR A 343 9.44 -15.10 -6.26
CA THR A 343 8.19 -14.41 -5.91
C THR A 343 8.24 -13.71 -4.55
N TYR A 344 7.23 -12.92 -4.24
CA TYR A 344 7.21 -12.01 -3.08
C TYR A 344 7.30 -12.72 -1.71
N GLY A 345 6.64 -13.86 -1.54
CA GLY A 345 6.58 -14.60 -0.27
C GLY A 345 5.44 -14.22 0.65
N LYS A 346 4.25 -13.90 0.10
CA LYS A 346 3.05 -13.64 0.91
C LYS A 346 2.26 -14.94 1.08
N GLY A 347 2.62 -15.69 2.13
CA GLY A 347 2.00 -16.96 2.46
C GLY A 347 0.98 -16.91 3.59
N SER A 348 0.48 -15.74 3.96
CA SER A 348 -0.51 -15.57 5.03
C SER A 348 -1.94 -15.58 4.48
N VAL A 349 -2.86 -16.20 5.23
CA VAL A 349 -4.31 -16.23 4.98
C VAL A 349 -4.92 -15.05 5.73
N GLN A 350 -5.64 -14.17 5.03
CA GLN A 350 -6.42 -13.11 5.66
C GLN A 350 -7.91 -13.47 5.63
N ASP A 351 -8.56 -13.41 6.78
CA ASP A 351 -10.02 -13.37 6.86
C ASP A 351 -10.49 -11.91 6.78
N PHE A 352 -11.60 -11.66 6.10
CA PHE A 352 -12.20 -10.32 6.00
C PHE A 352 -13.60 -10.37 6.62
N GLU A 353 -13.71 -9.86 7.84
CA GLU A 353 -14.91 -9.90 8.66
C GLU A 353 -15.58 -8.52 8.73
N PRO A 354 -16.70 -8.30 8.02
CA PRO A 354 -17.47 -7.06 8.14
C PRO A 354 -18.26 -7.01 9.45
N PHE A 355 -18.37 -5.82 10.04
CA PHE A 355 -19.17 -5.54 11.22
C PHE A 355 -20.48 -4.81 10.87
N SER A 356 -21.43 -4.81 11.81
CA SER A 356 -22.77 -4.25 11.60
C SER A 356 -22.81 -2.73 11.41
N ASP A 357 -21.76 -2.02 11.83
CA ASP A 357 -21.62 -0.57 11.65
C ASP A 357 -20.99 -0.19 10.29
N GLY A 358 -20.68 -1.19 9.47
CA GLY A 358 -20.06 -1.04 8.15
C GLY A 358 -18.53 -1.05 8.16
N SER A 359 -17.88 -1.08 9.34
CA SER A 359 -16.45 -1.32 9.46
C SER A 359 -16.09 -2.77 9.15
N ALA A 360 -14.81 -3.09 9.02
CA ALA A 360 -14.37 -4.47 8.82
C ALA A 360 -13.01 -4.75 9.47
N LEU A 361 -12.78 -5.99 9.88
CA LEU A 361 -11.49 -6.50 10.30
C LEU A 361 -10.93 -7.43 9.24
N LYS A 362 -9.73 -7.12 8.74
CA LYS A 362 -8.92 -8.05 7.99
C LYS A 362 -7.85 -8.62 8.91
N LEU A 363 -7.85 -9.93 9.14
CA LEU A 363 -6.98 -10.57 10.14
C LEU A 363 -6.23 -11.75 9.56
N THR A 364 -4.93 -11.84 9.83
CA THR A 364 -4.15 -13.03 9.47
C THR A 364 -4.49 -14.20 10.40
N ILE A 365 -5.10 -15.26 9.84
CA ILE A 365 -5.61 -16.39 10.65
C ILE A 365 -4.90 -17.73 10.39
N ALA A 366 -4.16 -17.85 9.28
CA ALA A 366 -3.50 -19.07 8.87
C ALA A 366 -2.35 -18.80 7.90
N LYS A 367 -1.65 -19.86 7.49
CA LYS A 367 -0.61 -19.83 6.46
C LYS A 367 -0.93 -20.80 5.31
N TRP A 368 -0.58 -20.40 4.10
CA TRP A 368 -0.67 -21.18 2.86
C TRP A 368 0.52 -22.12 2.71
N PHE A 369 0.23 -23.33 2.25
CA PHE A 369 1.20 -24.35 1.90
C PHE A 369 0.89 -24.93 0.52
N THR A 370 1.93 -25.13 -0.28
CA THR A 370 1.82 -25.75 -1.61
C THR A 370 1.47 -27.25 -1.50
N PRO A 371 1.13 -27.94 -2.60
CA PRO A 371 0.79 -29.36 -2.58
C PRO A 371 1.88 -30.28 -1.98
N LYS A 372 3.16 -29.94 -2.12
CA LYS A 372 4.30 -30.64 -1.49
C LYS A 372 4.65 -30.10 -0.09
N ASP A 373 3.71 -29.41 0.54
CA ASP A 373 3.80 -28.89 1.91
C ASP A 373 4.90 -27.85 2.14
N ARG A 374 5.25 -27.07 1.11
CA ARG A 374 6.21 -25.96 1.23
C ARG A 374 5.48 -24.71 1.71
N GLY A 375 6.05 -24.03 2.70
CA GLY A 375 5.56 -22.74 3.17
C GLY A 375 5.91 -21.63 2.20
N ILE A 376 4.98 -20.68 2.00
CA ILE A 376 5.19 -19.52 1.12
C ILE A 376 5.64 -18.28 1.91
N ASP A 377 5.22 -18.18 3.17
CA ASP A 377 5.33 -16.98 3.99
C ASP A 377 6.78 -16.61 4.33
N GLY A 378 7.23 -15.44 3.87
CA GLY A 378 8.60 -14.95 4.02
C GLY A 378 9.63 -15.66 3.13
N GLU A 379 9.24 -16.76 2.48
CA GLU A 379 10.10 -17.55 1.62
C GLU A 379 9.84 -17.30 0.14
N GLY A 380 8.59 -17.22 -0.32
CA GLY A 380 8.24 -17.18 -1.75
C GLY A 380 8.52 -18.49 -2.48
N ILE A 381 8.24 -18.49 -3.78
CA ILE A 381 8.46 -19.58 -4.72
C ILE A 381 9.65 -19.23 -5.59
N ALA A 382 10.68 -20.06 -5.58
CA ALA A 382 11.81 -19.93 -6.49
C ALA A 382 11.43 -20.44 -7.89
N PRO A 383 11.82 -19.73 -8.96
CA PRO A 383 11.62 -20.20 -10.32
C PRO A 383 12.49 -21.43 -10.60
N ASP A 384 12.07 -22.27 -11.54
CA ASP A 384 12.89 -23.40 -12.00
C ASP A 384 14.07 -22.91 -12.86
N ILE A 385 13.87 -21.79 -13.57
CA ILE A 385 14.89 -21.09 -14.34
C ILE A 385 14.90 -19.63 -13.90
N GLU A 386 15.94 -19.28 -13.14
CA GLU A 386 16.16 -17.91 -12.68
C GLU A 386 16.73 -17.03 -13.80
N LEU A 387 16.20 -15.81 -13.89
CA LEU A 387 16.69 -14.74 -14.74
C LEU A 387 17.05 -13.54 -13.85
N GLU A 388 18.31 -13.09 -13.92
CA GLU A 388 18.74 -11.89 -13.19
C GLU A 388 17.98 -10.66 -13.65
N GLU A 389 17.77 -10.53 -14.97
CA GLU A 389 16.99 -9.48 -15.60
C GLU A 389 15.83 -10.07 -16.41
N GLN A 390 14.64 -9.51 -16.25
CA GLN A 390 13.47 -9.90 -17.04
C GLN A 390 13.23 -9.02 -18.25
N PHE A 391 13.78 -7.81 -18.22
CA PHE A 391 13.71 -6.84 -19.30
C PHE A 391 15.09 -6.22 -19.49
N SER A 392 15.52 -6.06 -20.73
CA SER A 392 16.71 -5.28 -21.05
C SER A 392 16.33 -3.99 -21.76
N VAL A 393 17.00 -2.89 -21.42
CA VAL A 393 16.82 -1.59 -22.07
C VAL A 393 17.98 -1.33 -23.02
N ASN A 394 17.67 -1.10 -24.29
CA ASN A 394 18.64 -0.62 -25.27
C ASN A 394 18.75 0.91 -25.20
N GLU A 395 19.76 1.41 -24.49
CA GLU A 395 19.97 2.85 -24.28
C GLU A 395 20.29 3.62 -25.57
N ASP A 396 20.71 2.94 -26.64
CA ASP A 396 21.00 3.57 -27.94
C ASP A 396 19.73 3.97 -28.70
N LEU A 397 18.57 3.41 -28.33
CA LEU A 397 17.27 3.74 -28.92
C LEU A 397 16.60 4.87 -28.14
N PRO A 398 15.89 5.82 -28.78
CA PRO A 398 15.22 6.91 -28.09
C PRO A 398 14.12 6.40 -27.14
N GLU A 399 13.81 7.16 -26.09
CA GLU A 399 12.65 6.87 -25.23
C GLU A 399 11.36 6.81 -26.07
N GLY A 400 10.59 5.73 -25.91
CA GLY A 400 9.37 5.48 -26.67
C GLY A 400 9.55 4.62 -27.93
N ASP A 401 10.77 4.21 -28.29
CA ASP A 401 10.98 3.20 -29.33
C ASP A 401 10.48 1.82 -28.84
N GLU A 402 9.68 1.14 -29.65
CA GLU A 402 9.09 -0.17 -29.33
C GLU A 402 10.14 -1.27 -29.12
N ASN A 403 11.32 -1.12 -29.73
CA ASN A 403 12.43 -2.06 -29.62
C ASN A 403 13.41 -1.67 -28.51
N ARG A 404 13.15 -0.58 -27.77
CA ARG A 404 13.99 -0.15 -26.67
C ARG A 404 13.94 -1.12 -25.49
N ILE A 405 12.82 -1.82 -25.30
CA ILE A 405 12.64 -2.77 -24.20
C ILE A 405 12.48 -4.17 -24.79
N THR A 406 13.37 -5.08 -24.43
CA THR A 406 13.25 -6.49 -24.77
C THR A 406 12.76 -7.27 -23.56
N ASP A 407 11.76 -8.12 -23.74
CA ASP A 407 11.23 -9.01 -22.70
C ASP A 407 11.99 -10.34 -22.70
N LEU A 408 13.06 -10.42 -21.90
CA LEU A 408 13.92 -11.59 -21.79
C LEU A 408 13.18 -12.81 -21.23
N GLY A 409 12.21 -12.58 -20.34
CA GLY A 409 11.36 -13.63 -19.80
C GLY A 409 10.50 -14.28 -20.88
N LEU A 410 9.85 -13.47 -21.72
CA LEU A 410 9.06 -13.94 -22.85
C LEU A 410 9.92 -14.67 -23.87
N GLU A 411 11.08 -14.12 -24.24
CA GLU A 411 12.02 -14.80 -25.15
C GLU A 411 12.44 -16.17 -24.61
N LYS A 412 12.76 -16.25 -23.31
CA LYS A 412 13.15 -17.52 -22.70
C LYS A 412 12.00 -18.53 -22.69
N ALA A 413 10.78 -18.09 -22.39
CA ALA A 413 9.60 -18.95 -22.43
C ALA A 413 9.33 -19.49 -23.85
N LEU A 414 9.47 -18.64 -24.87
CA LEU A 414 9.33 -19.03 -26.28
C LEU A 414 10.41 -20.05 -26.69
N GLU A 415 11.66 -19.86 -26.28
CA GLU A 415 12.76 -20.82 -26.50
C GLU A 415 12.42 -22.20 -25.92
N LEU A 416 11.97 -22.24 -24.65
CA LEU A 416 11.63 -23.47 -23.95
C LEU A 416 10.46 -24.20 -24.60
N LEU A 417 9.43 -23.48 -25.05
CA LEU A 417 8.28 -24.07 -25.74
C LEU A 417 8.63 -24.63 -27.12
N ASN A 418 9.57 -24.00 -27.84
CA ASN A 418 10.02 -24.43 -29.15
C ASN A 418 11.06 -25.57 -29.13
N THR A 419 11.63 -25.86 -27.96
CA THR A 419 12.55 -26.99 -27.80
C THR A 419 11.76 -28.31 -27.85
N LYS A 420 12.17 -29.20 -28.78
CA LYS A 420 11.51 -30.48 -29.13
C LYS A 420 11.43 -31.47 -27.98
#